data_AF-A0A966UNY6-F1
#
_entry.id   AF-A0A966UNY6-F1
#
_cell.length_a   1.000
_cell.length_b   1.000
_cell.length_c   1.000
_cell.angle_alpha   90.00
_cell.angle_beta   90.00
_cell.angle_gamma   90.00
#
_symmetry.space_group_name_H-M   'P 1'
#
loop_
_entity.id
_entity.type
_entity.pdbx_description
1 polymer ?
#
loop_
_entity_poly.entity_id
_entity_poly.type
_entity_poly.pdbx_seq_one_letter_code
_entity_poly.pdbx_strand_id
1 'polypeptide(L)'
;MTQFVDGAPLDASILAELENKINIVSSKTPSIGDNLSNSTPQMLAGIVKPGKFTSGGKVKGQPDKVIIQFTKGHFSKVPTVVATIVSPQGGLVDDNINIAIGDVTTETATIWVYFQTTNKTTQKVINISWIALAY
;
A
#
# COMPACT_ATOMS: atom_id res chain seq x y z
N MET A 1 25.51 51.24 -37.94
CA MET A 1 26.18 49.97 -37.58
C MET A 1 26.02 49.83 -36.08
N THR A 2 25.08 49.01 -35.61
CA THR A 2 24.72 48.90 -34.19
C THR A 2 25.64 47.88 -33.53
N GLN A 3 26.45 48.32 -32.58
CA GLN A 3 27.35 47.44 -31.83
C GLN A 3 26.53 46.74 -30.73
N PHE A 4 26.48 45.41 -30.76
CA PHE A 4 25.98 44.63 -29.63
C PHE A 4 26.98 44.77 -28.47
N VAL A 5 26.54 45.31 -27.34
CA VAL A 5 27.33 45.33 -26.11
C VAL A 5 27.19 43.95 -25.48
N ASP A 6 28.17 43.10 -25.73
CA ASP A 6 28.31 41.82 -25.04
C ASP A 6 28.89 42.04 -23.64
N GLY A 7 28.25 41.45 -22.63
CA GLY A 7 28.77 41.32 -21.27
C GLY A 7 28.90 42.60 -20.45
N ALA A 8 27.78 43.14 -19.94
CA ALA A 8 27.87 43.90 -18.69
C ALA A 8 28.35 42.93 -17.58
N PRO A 9 29.40 43.26 -16.81
CA PRO A 9 29.80 42.42 -15.68
C PRO A 9 28.61 42.30 -14.74
N LEU A 10 28.20 41.07 -14.41
CA LEU A 10 27.21 40.86 -13.35
C LEU A 10 27.71 41.57 -12.10
N ASP A 11 26.95 42.55 -11.65
CA ASP A 11 27.26 43.33 -10.45
C ASP A 11 27.46 42.36 -9.28
N ALA A 12 28.62 42.44 -8.61
CA ALA A 12 28.99 41.57 -7.51
C ALA A 12 27.93 41.60 -6.38
N SER A 13 27.17 42.69 -6.27
CA SER A 13 26.04 42.80 -5.33
C SER A 13 24.88 41.87 -5.70
N ILE A 14 24.58 41.70 -7.00
CA ILE A 14 23.54 40.79 -7.49
C ILE A 14 23.97 39.33 -7.27
N LEU A 15 25.25 39.04 -7.48
CA LEU A 15 25.79 37.70 -7.24
C LEU A 15 25.70 37.32 -5.75
N ALA A 16 26.09 38.23 -4.86
CA ALA A 16 26.00 38.03 -3.42
C ALA A 16 24.54 37.89 -2.93
N GLU A 17 23.61 38.64 -3.53
CA GLU A 17 22.19 38.52 -3.19
C GLU A 17 21.59 37.19 -3.66
N LEU A 18 22.01 36.69 -4.83
CA LEU A 18 21.60 35.38 -5.34
C LEU A 18 22.14 34.25 -4.45
N GLU A 19 23.41 34.31 -4.04
CA GLU A 19 24.01 33.34 -3.11
C GLU A 19 23.27 33.30 -1.77
N ASN A 20 22.94 34.47 -1.21
CA ASN A 20 22.17 34.55 0.03
C ASN A 20 20.76 33.96 -0.13
N LYS A 21 20.07 34.25 -1.24
CA LYS A 21 18.75 33.67 -1.53
C LYS A 21 18.81 32.15 -1.70
N ILE A 22 19.83 31.63 -2.37
CA ILE A 22 20.05 30.19 -2.53
C ILE A 22 20.27 29.53 -1.15
N ASN A 23 21.11 30.14 -0.30
CA ASN A 23 21.36 29.63 1.05
C ASN A 23 20.09 29.62 1.92
N ILE A 24 19.26 30.67 1.83
CA ILE A 24 17.97 30.73 2.55
C ILE A 24 17.02 29.63 2.05
N VAL A 25 16.89 29.44 0.74
CA VAL A 25 16.02 28.40 0.18
C VAL A 25 16.53 27.00 0.53
N SER A 26 17.84 26.77 0.46
CA SER A 26 18.45 25.50 0.86
C SER A 26 18.22 25.19 2.34
N SER A 27 18.32 26.18 3.23
CA SER A 27 18.04 26.01 4.66
C SER A 27 16.58 25.72 5.01
N LYS A 28 15.66 26.00 4.09
CA LYS A 28 14.21 25.82 4.26
C LYS A 28 13.66 24.65 3.45
N THR A 29 14.47 24.04 2.59
CA THR A 29 14.07 22.87 1.82
C THR A 29 14.08 21.69 2.78
N PRO A 30 12.92 21.09 3.11
CA PRO A 30 12.90 19.90 3.95
C PRO A 30 13.74 18.83 3.28
N SER A 31 14.67 18.23 4.01
CA SER A 31 15.38 17.08 3.47
C SER A 31 14.34 15.97 3.25
N ILE A 32 14.37 15.31 2.09
CA ILE A 32 13.47 14.19 1.80
C ILE A 32 13.67 13.04 2.81
N GLY A 33 14.76 13.07 3.58
CA GLY A 33 15.06 12.10 4.64
C GLY A 33 14.52 12.42 6.03
N ASP A 34 14.14 13.68 6.34
CA ASP A 34 13.87 14.08 7.74
C ASP A 34 12.56 13.49 8.30
N ASN A 35 11.65 13.02 7.43
CA ASN A 35 10.39 12.38 7.81
C ASN A 35 10.35 10.86 7.57
N LEU A 36 11.43 10.27 7.04
CA LEU A 36 11.56 8.82 7.00
C LEU A 36 12.18 8.39 8.32
N SER A 37 11.33 7.92 9.24
CA SER A 37 11.75 7.23 10.47
C SER A 37 12.94 6.31 10.17
N ASN A 38 14.01 6.38 10.97
CA ASN A 38 15.22 5.53 10.88
C ASN A 38 14.94 4.02 11.09
N SER A 39 13.68 3.61 11.09
CA SER A 39 13.27 2.21 11.17
C SER A 39 13.39 1.55 9.80
N THR A 40 14.14 0.46 9.75
CA THR A 40 14.15 -0.43 8.59
C THR A 40 12.71 -0.90 8.32
N PRO A 41 12.15 -0.66 7.11
CA PRO A 41 10.79 -1.09 6.80
C PRO A 41 10.67 -2.60 6.93
N GLN A 42 9.68 -3.05 7.70
CA GLN A 42 9.36 -4.46 7.89
C GLN A 42 8.24 -4.83 6.92
N MET A 43 8.44 -5.83 6.07
CA MET A 43 7.44 -6.24 5.07
C MET A 43 7.29 -7.77 5.04
N LEU A 44 6.06 -8.24 4.92
CA LEU A 44 5.71 -9.62 4.55
C LEU A 44 4.67 -9.59 3.43
N ALA A 45 4.68 -10.59 2.57
CA ALA A 45 3.68 -10.75 1.53
C ALA A 45 3.41 -12.24 1.29
N GLY A 46 2.24 -12.55 0.75
CA GLY A 46 1.89 -13.92 0.44
C GLY A 46 0.62 -14.06 -0.38
N ILE A 47 0.33 -15.30 -0.75
CA ILE A 47 -0.93 -15.69 -1.39
C ILE A 47 -1.56 -16.77 -0.52
N VAL A 48 -2.77 -16.55 -0.05
CA VAL A 48 -3.56 -17.58 0.61
C VAL A 48 -4.52 -18.18 -0.42
N LYS A 49 -4.61 -19.51 -0.40
CA LYS A 49 -5.66 -20.27 -1.08
C LYS A 49 -6.65 -20.72 -0.02
N PRO A 50 -7.56 -19.84 0.44
CA PRO A 50 -8.71 -20.34 1.18
C PRO A 50 -9.35 -21.41 0.29
N GLY A 51 -9.76 -22.53 0.89
CA GLY A 51 -10.33 -23.64 0.13
C GLY A 51 -11.59 -23.26 -0.65
N LYS A 52 -12.42 -24.26 -0.98
CA LYS A 52 -13.71 -23.98 -1.63
C LYS A 52 -14.58 -23.08 -0.73
N PHE A 53 -14.83 -21.85 -1.16
CA PHE A 53 -15.84 -21.00 -0.53
C PHE A 53 -17.23 -21.52 -0.92
N THR A 54 -18.03 -21.92 0.07
CA THR A 54 -19.38 -22.46 -0.14
C THR A 54 -20.42 -21.37 0.06
N SER A 55 -20.93 -20.82 -1.04
CA SER A 55 -22.09 -19.91 -1.01
C SER A 55 -23.41 -20.61 -0.63
N GLY A 56 -23.43 -21.95 -0.60
CA GLY A 56 -24.65 -22.76 -0.47
C GLY A 56 -25.09 -23.17 0.94
N GLY A 57 -24.30 -22.89 1.99
CA GLY A 57 -24.60 -23.37 3.36
C GLY A 57 -24.54 -22.32 4.46
N LYS A 58 -24.14 -21.08 4.13
CA LYS A 58 -24.04 -20.00 5.11
C LYS A 58 -25.28 -19.13 5.08
N VAL A 59 -25.68 -18.64 6.25
CA VAL A 59 -26.70 -17.59 6.36
C VAL A 59 -26.26 -16.43 5.46
N LYS A 60 -27.16 -15.94 4.61
CA LYS A 60 -26.91 -14.81 3.69
C LYS A 60 -26.19 -13.69 4.46
N GLY A 61 -24.95 -13.36 4.05
CA GLY A 61 -24.16 -12.29 4.64
C GLY A 61 -23.08 -12.71 5.66
N GLN A 62 -22.92 -13.99 6.00
CA GLN A 62 -21.82 -14.41 6.87
C GLN A 62 -20.51 -14.53 6.07
N PRO A 63 -19.46 -13.74 6.39
CA PRO A 63 -18.20 -13.79 5.67
C PRO A 63 -17.44 -15.09 5.91
N ASP A 64 -16.66 -15.48 4.91
CA ASP A 64 -15.55 -16.39 5.13
C ASP A 64 -14.38 -15.65 5.78
N LYS A 65 -13.62 -16.36 6.63
CA LYS A 65 -12.48 -15.81 7.36
C LYS A 65 -11.20 -16.49 6.97
N VAL A 66 -10.17 -15.70 6.71
CA VAL A 66 -8.80 -16.15 6.51
C VAL A 66 -7.93 -15.45 7.54
N ILE A 67 -7.23 -16.23 8.37
CA ILE A 67 -6.28 -15.69 9.34
C ILE A 67 -4.89 -15.85 8.75
N ILE A 68 -4.18 -14.73 8.59
CA ILE A 68 -2.77 -14.71 8.25
C ILE A 68 -1.98 -14.70 9.56
N GLN A 69 -1.02 -15.61 9.67
CA GLN A 69 -0.03 -15.59 10.74
C GLN A 69 1.28 -15.02 10.19
N PHE A 70 1.80 -14.00 10.86
CA PHE A 70 3.11 -13.43 10.57
C PHE A 70 4.19 -14.19 11.35
N THR A 71 5.42 -14.16 10.84
CA THR A 71 6.56 -14.70 11.58
C THR A 71 6.71 -13.93 12.89
N LYS A 72 6.73 -14.66 14.02
CA LYS A 72 6.85 -14.06 15.34
C LYS A 72 8.07 -13.14 15.42
N GLY A 73 7.86 -11.92 15.92
CA GLY A 73 8.91 -10.92 16.08
C GLY A 73 9.32 -10.19 14.79
N HIS A 74 8.70 -10.49 13.64
CA HIS A 74 8.98 -9.78 12.38
C HIS A 74 8.53 -8.32 12.44
N PHE A 75 7.34 -8.07 12.98
CA PHE A 75 6.78 -6.73 13.13
C PHE A 75 6.98 -6.20 14.55
N SER A 76 7.66 -5.06 14.66
CA SER A 76 7.86 -4.31 15.92
C SER A 76 6.70 -3.39 16.25
N LYS A 77 5.87 -3.07 15.25
CA LYS A 77 4.63 -2.29 15.35
C LYS A 77 3.54 -2.98 14.55
N VAL A 78 2.27 -2.68 14.85
CA VAL A 78 1.14 -3.21 14.06
C VAL A 78 1.29 -2.76 12.60
N PRO A 79 1.37 -3.69 11.62
CA PRO A 79 1.54 -3.34 10.22
C PRO A 79 0.25 -2.81 9.60
N THR A 80 0.37 -2.04 8.53
CA THR A 80 -0.72 -1.82 7.58
C THR A 80 -0.81 -3.04 6.66
N VAL A 81 -2.01 -3.58 6.49
CA VAL A 81 -2.25 -4.77 5.66
C VAL A 81 -3.19 -4.43 4.53
N VAL A 82 -2.83 -4.84 3.32
CA VAL A 82 -3.66 -4.72 2.11
C VAL A 82 -3.80 -6.10 1.50
N ALA A 83 -4.99 -6.41 1.00
CA ALA A 83 -5.29 -7.69 0.35
C ALA A 83 -6.14 -7.48 -0.90
N THR A 84 -5.96 -8.37 -1.87
CA THR A 84 -6.70 -8.36 -3.13
C THR A 84 -7.08 -9.78 -3.56
N ILE A 85 -8.16 -9.86 -4.33
CA ILE A 85 -8.65 -11.09 -4.92
C ILE A 85 -7.85 -11.38 -6.18
N VAL A 86 -7.28 -12.57 -6.26
CA VAL A 86 -6.66 -13.12 -7.45
C VAL A 86 -7.42 -14.38 -7.84
N SER A 87 -8.23 -14.30 -8.89
CA SER A 87 -9.03 -15.44 -9.35
C SER A 87 -8.22 -16.32 -10.32
N PRO A 88 -7.95 -17.61 -10.04
CA PRO A 88 -7.50 -18.54 -11.05
C PRO A 88 -8.70 -19.09 -11.86
N GLN A 89 -8.61 -18.96 -13.18
CA GLN A 89 -9.43 -19.61 -14.22
C GLN A 89 -10.92 -19.21 -14.37
N GLY A 90 -11.18 -18.36 -15.37
CA GLY A 90 -12.18 -18.67 -16.41
C GLY A 90 -13.67 -18.51 -16.12
N GLY A 91 -14.07 -18.05 -14.94
CA GLY A 91 -15.48 -17.78 -14.63
C GLY A 91 -15.85 -16.31 -14.80
N LEU A 92 -16.89 -16.02 -15.60
CA LEU A 92 -17.47 -14.68 -15.76
C LEU A 92 -17.81 -14.04 -14.39
N VAL A 93 -17.50 -12.76 -14.29
CA VAL A 93 -17.40 -11.97 -13.06
C VAL A 93 -18.71 -11.24 -12.81
N ASP A 94 -19.75 -11.96 -12.42
CA ASP A 94 -20.99 -11.36 -11.91
C ASP A 94 -21.19 -11.62 -10.40
N ASP A 95 -20.11 -11.92 -9.67
CA ASP A 95 -20.17 -12.00 -8.21
C ASP A 95 -19.55 -10.74 -7.59
N ASN A 96 -20.37 -10.03 -6.82
CA ASN A 96 -19.92 -8.92 -5.99
C ASN A 96 -19.15 -9.50 -4.80
N ILE A 97 -17.82 -9.55 -4.89
CA ILE A 97 -16.96 -9.99 -3.79
C ILE A 97 -16.37 -8.76 -3.09
N ASN A 98 -16.55 -8.69 -1.78
CA ASN A 98 -15.93 -7.65 -0.96
C ASN A 98 -14.92 -8.28 -0.01
N ILE A 99 -13.79 -7.60 0.20
CA ILE A 99 -12.83 -7.95 1.24
C ILE A 99 -12.87 -6.87 2.31
N ALA A 100 -12.84 -7.30 3.57
CA ALA A 100 -12.50 -6.44 4.70
C ALA A 100 -11.28 -7.01 5.43
N ILE A 101 -10.44 -6.14 5.97
CA ILE A 101 -9.26 -6.50 6.74
C ILE A 101 -9.42 -5.90 8.13
N GLY A 102 -9.01 -6.63 9.15
CA GLY A 102 -9.05 -6.17 10.53
C GLY A 102 -8.46 -7.21 11.48
N ASP A 103 -8.64 -6.95 12.78
CA ASP A 103 -7.95 -7.68 13.85
C ASP A 103 -6.44 -7.78 13.57
N VAL A 104 -5.84 -6.67 13.11
CA VAL A 104 -4.42 -6.62 12.76
C VAL A 104 -3.59 -6.41 14.02
N THR A 105 -2.65 -7.33 14.24
CA THR A 105 -1.66 -7.30 15.32
C THR A 105 -0.27 -7.46 14.73
N THR A 106 0.77 -7.46 15.56
CA THR A 106 2.15 -7.75 15.14
C THR A 106 2.36 -9.20 14.70
N GLU A 107 1.44 -10.10 15.04
CA GLU A 107 1.56 -11.54 14.77
C GLU A 107 0.48 -12.08 13.82
N THR A 108 -0.64 -11.37 13.66
CA THR A 108 -1.77 -11.85 12.86
C THR A 108 -2.54 -10.74 12.16
N ALA A 109 -3.27 -11.11 11.11
CA ALA A 109 -4.33 -10.30 10.51
C ALA A 109 -5.48 -11.18 10.06
N THR A 110 -6.71 -10.69 10.18
CA THR A 110 -7.90 -11.37 9.66
C THR A 110 -8.39 -10.71 8.39
N ILE A 111 -8.62 -11.53 7.36
CA ILE A 111 -9.26 -11.14 6.11
C ILE A 111 -10.65 -11.77 6.08
N TRP A 112 -11.68 -10.93 5.99
CA TRP A 112 -13.05 -11.37 5.73
C TRP A 112 -13.37 -11.25 4.25
N VAL A 113 -13.96 -12.30 3.69
CA VAL A 113 -14.38 -12.37 2.30
C VAL A 113 -15.90 -12.50 2.27
N TYR A 114 -16.56 -11.56 1.61
CA TYR A 114 -18.01 -11.51 1.48
C TYR A 114 -18.40 -11.78 0.04
N PHE A 115 -19.20 -12.81 -0.16
CA PHE A 115 -19.85 -13.10 -1.44
C PHE A 115 -21.26 -12.53 -1.42
N GLN A 116 -21.51 -11.51 -2.22
CA GLN A 116 -22.86 -11.09 -2.55
C GLN A 116 -23.26 -11.80 -3.85
N THR A 117 -23.57 -13.09 -3.74
CA THR A 117 -24.16 -13.84 -4.86
C THR A 117 -25.66 -13.97 -4.67
N THR A 118 -26.43 -13.74 -5.73
CA THR A 118 -27.83 -14.16 -5.84
C THR A 118 -27.96 -15.61 -6.31
N ASN A 119 -26.87 -16.22 -6.79
CA ASN A 119 -26.86 -17.55 -7.38
C ASN A 119 -26.12 -18.54 -6.47
N LYS A 120 -26.87 -19.45 -5.84
CA LYS A 120 -26.41 -20.33 -4.75
C LYS A 120 -25.45 -21.45 -5.19
N THR A 121 -25.07 -21.54 -6.46
CA THR A 121 -24.56 -22.79 -7.05
C THR A 121 -23.09 -22.80 -7.45
N THR A 122 -22.32 -21.71 -7.31
CA THR A 122 -20.91 -21.74 -7.75
C THR A 122 -19.91 -21.58 -6.61
N GLN A 123 -19.30 -22.70 -6.22
CA GLN A 123 -18.07 -22.71 -5.40
C GLN A 123 -16.93 -22.14 -6.26
N LYS A 124 -16.45 -20.95 -5.95
CA LYS A 124 -15.29 -20.35 -6.62
C LYS A 124 -14.04 -20.54 -5.78
N VAL A 125 -13.00 -21.11 -6.39
CA VAL A 125 -11.65 -21.09 -5.83
C VAL A 125 -11.12 -19.68 -6.06
N ILE A 126 -10.83 -18.97 -4.98
CA ILE A 126 -10.27 -17.62 -5.03
C ILE A 126 -8.95 -17.66 -4.29
N ASN A 127 -7.90 -17.15 -4.94
CA ASN A 127 -6.67 -16.85 -4.25
C ASN A 127 -6.75 -15.43 -3.71
N ILE A 128 -6.14 -15.17 -2.56
CA ILE A 128 -6.06 -13.84 -1.98
C ILE A 128 -4.59 -13.51 -1.84
N SER A 129 -4.14 -12.48 -2.55
CA SER A 129 -2.80 -11.93 -2.37
C SER A 129 -2.83 -10.85 -1.29
N TRP A 130 -1.80 -10.77 -0.47
CA TRP A 130 -1.71 -9.79 0.62
C TRP A 130 -0.29 -9.28 0.81
N ILE A 131 -0.19 -8.06 1.34
CA ILE A 131 1.05 -7.40 1.77
C ILE A 131 0.80 -6.77 3.15
N ALA A 132 1.77 -6.92 4.05
CA ALA A 132 1.80 -6.30 5.37
C ALA A 132 3.09 -5.47 5.50
N LEU A 133 2.98 -4.22 5.98
CA LEU A 133 4.08 -3.25 6.00
C LEU A 133 4.05 -2.41 7.28
N ALA A 134 5.19 -2.27 7.96
CA ALA A 134 5.36 -1.40 9.12
C ALA A 134 6.61 -0.51 9.00
N TYR A 135 6.50 0.69 9.55
CA TYR A 135 7.56 1.70 9.68
C TYR A 135 7.62 2.19 11.14
#